data_AF-A0A425VX21-F1
#
_entry.id   AF-A0A425VX21-F1
#
_cell.length_a   1.000
_cell.length_b   1.000
_cell.length_c   1.000
_cell.angle_alpha   90.00
_cell.angle_beta   90.00
_cell.angle_gamma   90.00
#
_symmetry.space_group_name_H-M   'P 1'
#
loop_
_entity.id
_entity.type
_entity.pdbx_description
1 polymer ?
#
loop_
_entity_poly.entity_id
_entity_poly.type
_entity_poly.pdbx_seq_one_letter_code
_entity_poly.pdbx_strand_id
1 'polypeptide(L)'
;MAEEKTEGKGTIDLTQELGKIAAEAPEVPGVLEELGFEQPDPAKTVLEACEDAGVDASIVALALLAEGYDVEGYESEDGGVAARAFDTVLTALFDPTSDLMPDASGSDAPMLAHMEAAVRRAQREGNLPGCQCHRKG
;
A
#
# COMPACT_ATOMS: atom_id res chain seq x y z
N MET A 1 6.75 8.85 -23.19
CA MET A 1 6.24 8.14 -22.01
C MET A 1 5.90 6.76 -22.51
N ALA A 2 6.64 5.74 -22.09
CA ALA A 2 6.39 4.38 -22.54
C ALA A 2 5.23 3.85 -21.70
N GLU A 3 4.09 3.60 -22.32
CA GLU A 3 3.03 2.78 -21.75
C GLU A 3 3.61 1.36 -21.63
N GLU A 4 3.96 0.97 -20.40
CA GLU A 4 4.39 -0.38 -20.10
C GLU A 4 3.15 -1.26 -20.24
N LYS A 5 3.02 -1.89 -21.42
CA LYS A 5 1.96 -2.82 -21.73
C LYS A 5 2.27 -4.10 -20.95
N THR A 6 1.75 -4.20 -19.72
CA THR A 6 1.77 -5.45 -18.97
C THR A 6 1.05 -6.49 -19.82
N GLU A 7 1.79 -7.45 -20.36
CA GLU A 7 1.22 -8.69 -20.89
C GLU A 7 0.56 -9.39 -19.70
N GLY A 8 -0.75 -9.21 -19.55
CA GLY A 8 -1.51 -9.83 -18.47
C GLY A 8 -1.37 -11.34 -18.49
N LYS A 9 -1.27 -11.96 -17.30
CA LYS A 9 -1.16 -13.41 -17.11
C LYS A 9 -2.41 -14.17 -17.58
N GLY A 10 -3.53 -13.46 -17.74
CA GLY A 10 -4.82 -13.99 -18.19
C GLY A 10 -5.97 -13.26 -17.50
N THR A 11 -7.20 -13.68 -17.82
CA THR A 11 -8.43 -13.16 -17.20
C THR A 11 -8.97 -14.19 -16.22
N ILE A 12 -9.32 -13.75 -15.00
CA ILE A 12 -9.93 -14.57 -13.95
C ILE A 12 -11.38 -14.11 -13.77
N ASP A 13 -12.33 -15.02 -13.98
CA ASP A 13 -13.75 -14.77 -13.69
C ASP A 13 -14.05 -15.15 -12.23
N LEU A 14 -14.44 -14.16 -11.41
CA LEU A 14 -14.73 -14.37 -9.99
C LEU A 14 -16.04 -15.15 -9.73
N THR A 15 -16.87 -15.33 -10.77
CA THR A 15 -18.08 -16.16 -10.71
C THR A 15 -17.78 -17.64 -10.96
N GLN A 16 -16.56 -17.98 -11.41
CA GLN A 16 -16.14 -19.37 -11.51
C GLN A 16 -15.78 -19.97 -10.15
N GLU A 17 -15.95 -21.29 -10.07
CA GLU A 17 -15.51 -22.09 -8.93
C GLU A 17 -13.99 -22.00 -8.77
N LEU A 18 -13.54 -21.85 -7.53
CA LEU A 18 -12.12 -21.76 -7.15
C LEU A 18 -11.30 -22.94 -7.67
N GLY A 19 -11.87 -24.15 -7.71
CA GLY A 19 -11.19 -25.32 -8.26
C GLY A 19 -10.87 -25.23 -9.75
N LYS A 20 -11.71 -24.54 -10.54
CA LYS A 20 -11.45 -24.28 -11.97
C LYS A 20 -10.41 -23.18 -12.13
N ILE A 21 -10.54 -22.11 -11.35
CA ILE A 21 -9.58 -21.00 -11.33
C ILE A 21 -8.19 -21.51 -10.96
N ALA A 22 -8.07 -22.36 -9.94
CA ALA A 22 -6.80 -22.96 -9.52
C ALA A 22 -6.18 -23.91 -10.57
N ALA A 23 -7.00 -24.51 -11.43
CA ALA A 23 -6.51 -25.35 -12.52
C ALA A 23 -5.94 -24.53 -13.69
N GLU A 24 -6.51 -23.35 -13.94
CA GLU A 24 -6.11 -22.43 -15.01
C GLU A 24 -4.97 -21.50 -14.55
N ALA A 25 -4.97 -21.10 -13.29
CA ALA A 25 -4.01 -20.20 -12.65
C ALA A 25 -3.58 -20.76 -11.28
N PRO A 26 -2.56 -21.64 -11.23
CA PRO A 26 -2.15 -22.34 -10.01
C PRO A 26 -1.54 -21.41 -8.94
N GLU A 27 -1.19 -20.17 -9.27
CA GLU A 27 -0.75 -19.18 -8.27
C GLU A 27 -1.90 -18.50 -7.50
N VAL A 28 -3.12 -18.48 -8.04
CA VAL A 28 -4.27 -17.81 -7.40
C VAL A 28 -4.58 -18.30 -5.99
N PRO A 29 -4.53 -19.62 -5.69
CA PRO A 29 -4.69 -20.10 -4.32
C PRO A 29 -3.67 -19.50 -3.34
N GLY A 30 -2.41 -19.33 -3.77
CA GLY A 30 -1.38 -18.71 -2.95
C GLY A 30 -1.69 -17.24 -2.64
N VAL A 31 -2.21 -16.50 -3.64
CA VAL A 31 -2.67 -15.11 -3.45
C VAL A 31 -3.82 -15.05 -2.44
N LEU A 32 -4.78 -15.97 -2.52
CA LEU A 32 -5.88 -16.05 -1.56
C LEU A 32 -5.38 -16.40 -0.15
N GLU A 33 -4.42 -17.31 -0.01
CA GLU A 33 -3.79 -17.61 1.28
C GLU A 33 -3.09 -16.39 1.88
N GLU A 34 -2.39 -15.58 1.08
CA GLU A 34 -1.77 -14.33 1.53
C GLU A 34 -2.79 -13.28 1.99
N LEU A 35 -3.99 -13.28 1.40
CA LEU A 35 -5.11 -12.45 1.83
C LEU A 35 -5.83 -12.99 3.07
N GLY A 36 -5.43 -14.17 3.57
CA GLY A 36 -5.97 -14.77 4.79
C GLY A 36 -7.11 -15.76 4.57
N PHE A 37 -7.36 -16.20 3.33
CA PHE A 37 -8.29 -17.29 3.07
C PHE A 37 -7.62 -18.63 3.37
N GLU A 38 -7.81 -19.14 4.60
CA GLU A 38 -7.34 -20.48 4.97
C GLU A 38 -8.18 -21.56 4.27
N GLN A 39 -7.60 -22.20 3.25
CA GLN A 39 -8.18 -23.33 2.50
C GLN A 39 -9.63 -23.08 2.03
N PRO A 40 -9.84 -22.16 1.08
CA PRO A 40 -11.18 -21.89 0.58
C PRO A 40 -11.73 -23.12 -0.15
N ASP A 41 -13.03 -23.38 0.01
CA ASP A 41 -13.69 -24.56 -0.58
C ASP A 41 -13.62 -24.49 -2.12
N PRO A 42 -13.00 -25.48 -2.80
CA PRO A 42 -12.82 -25.44 -4.26
C PRO A 42 -14.14 -25.49 -5.03
N ALA A 43 -15.25 -25.90 -4.40
CA ALA A 43 -16.58 -25.89 -5.01
C ALA A 43 -17.27 -24.52 -4.94
N LYS A 44 -16.75 -23.58 -4.14
CA LYS A 44 -17.30 -22.23 -4.03
C LYS A 44 -16.67 -21.29 -5.04
N THR A 45 -17.41 -20.24 -5.38
CA THR A 45 -16.89 -19.12 -6.14
C THR A 45 -16.01 -18.22 -5.27
N VAL A 46 -15.19 -17.36 -5.89
CA VAL A 46 -14.39 -16.37 -5.15
C VAL A 46 -15.29 -15.43 -4.35
N LEU A 47 -16.44 -15.05 -4.92
CA LEU A 47 -17.40 -14.15 -4.27
C LEU A 47 -18.02 -14.77 -3.02
N GLU A 48 -18.42 -16.05 -3.08
CA GLU A 48 -18.93 -16.77 -1.91
C GLU A 48 -17.87 -16.93 -0.83
N ALA A 49 -16.62 -17.24 -1.22
CA ALA A 49 -15.51 -17.32 -0.28
C ALA A 49 -15.25 -15.97 0.41
N CYS A 50 -15.33 -14.86 -0.32
CA CYS A 50 -15.24 -13.50 0.21
C CYS A 50 -16.34 -13.20 1.24
N GLU A 51 -17.59 -13.57 0.93
CA GLU A 51 -18.72 -13.39 1.84
C GLU A 51 -18.53 -14.17 3.15
N ASP A 52 -18.12 -15.44 3.05
CA ASP A 52 -17.85 -16.29 4.22
C ASP A 52 -16.70 -15.75 5.10
N ALA A 53 -15.66 -15.20 4.48
CA ALA A 53 -14.51 -14.63 5.17
C ALA A 53 -14.77 -13.21 5.70
N GLY A 54 -15.89 -12.57 5.30
CA GLY A 54 -16.14 -11.16 5.57
C GLY A 54 -15.15 -10.21 4.90
N VAL A 55 -14.52 -10.65 3.80
CA VAL A 55 -13.57 -9.88 3.01
C VAL A 55 -14.31 -9.29 1.82
N ASP A 56 -14.07 -8.01 1.52
CA ASP A 56 -14.67 -7.39 0.34
C ASP A 56 -13.98 -7.92 -0.93
N ALA A 57 -14.77 -8.39 -1.89
CA ALA A 57 -14.25 -8.97 -3.14
C ALA A 57 -13.42 -7.97 -3.97
N SER A 58 -13.54 -6.65 -3.76
CA SER A 58 -12.67 -5.66 -4.40
C SER A 58 -11.20 -5.79 -3.97
N ILE A 59 -10.93 -6.27 -2.75
CA ILE A 59 -9.57 -6.51 -2.26
C ILE A 59 -8.95 -7.68 -3.00
N VAL A 60 -9.72 -8.74 -3.22
CA VAL A 60 -9.27 -9.91 -3.99
C VAL A 60 -9.05 -9.53 -5.46
N ALA A 61 -9.99 -8.80 -6.07
CA ALA A 61 -9.83 -8.31 -7.44
C ALA A 61 -8.57 -7.46 -7.62
N LEU A 62 -8.28 -6.58 -6.65
CA LEU A 62 -7.07 -5.77 -6.65
C LEU A 62 -5.80 -6.61 -6.54
N ALA A 63 -5.77 -7.61 -5.65
CA ALA A 63 -4.62 -8.48 -5.49
C ALA A 63 -4.32 -9.26 -6.78
N LEU A 64 -5.37 -9.77 -7.44
CA LEU A 64 -5.25 -10.44 -8.73
C LEU A 64 -4.72 -9.49 -9.82
N LEU A 65 -5.21 -8.24 -9.86
CA LEU A 65 -4.70 -7.20 -10.76
C LEU A 65 -3.22 -6.89 -10.49
N ALA A 66 -2.80 -6.82 -9.23
CA ALA A 66 -1.41 -6.57 -8.84
C ALA A 66 -0.48 -7.72 -9.26
N GLU A 67 -1.00 -8.95 -9.24
CA GLU A 67 -0.31 -10.14 -9.77
C GLU A 67 -0.30 -10.21 -11.30
N GLY A 68 -1.00 -9.29 -11.98
CA GLY A 68 -1.05 -9.17 -13.43
C GLY A 68 -2.19 -9.94 -14.10
N TYR A 69 -3.23 -10.34 -13.36
CA TYR A 69 -4.46 -10.89 -13.93
C TYR A 69 -5.49 -9.81 -14.21
N ASP A 70 -6.18 -9.90 -15.33
CA ASP A 70 -7.44 -9.18 -15.52
C ASP A 70 -8.54 -9.90 -14.74
N VAL A 71 -9.52 -9.14 -14.23
CA VAL A 71 -10.59 -9.69 -13.38
C VAL A 71 -11.95 -9.39 -14.00
N GLU A 72 -12.78 -10.41 -14.15
CA GLU A 72 -14.15 -10.35 -14.64
C GLU A 72 -15.14 -10.94 -13.63
N GLY A 73 -16.44 -10.73 -13.85
CA GLY A 73 -17.48 -11.33 -13.02
C GLY A 73 -17.70 -10.64 -11.66
N TYR A 74 -17.02 -9.51 -11.42
CA TYR A 74 -17.22 -8.65 -10.25
C TYR A 74 -17.65 -7.26 -10.70
N GLU A 75 -18.93 -6.93 -10.44
CA GLU A 75 -19.44 -5.58 -10.55
C GLU A 75 -19.58 -5.00 -9.14
N SER A 76 -18.75 -4.00 -8.83
CA SER A 76 -18.83 -3.33 -7.55
C SER A 76 -19.93 -2.26 -7.60
N GLU A 77 -20.99 -2.40 -6.81
CA GLU A 77 -22.14 -1.46 -6.81
C GLU A 77 -21.75 -0.01 -6.49
N ASP A 78 -20.57 0.22 -5.89
CA ASP A 78 -20.08 1.55 -5.48
C ASP A 78 -18.55 1.72 -5.73
N GLY A 79 -18.01 0.99 -6.71
CA GLY A 79 -16.56 0.91 -7.00
C GLY A 79 -15.76 0.06 -5.98
N GLY A 80 -16.35 -0.27 -4.83
CA GLY A 80 -15.82 -1.23 -3.86
C GLY A 80 -15.02 -0.57 -2.74
N VAL A 81 -14.79 -1.32 -1.67
CA VAL A 81 -13.97 -0.87 -0.53
C VAL A 81 -12.57 -0.49 -1.00
N ALA A 82 -12.00 -1.23 -1.96
CA ALA A 82 -10.72 -0.88 -2.56
C ALA A 82 -10.77 0.49 -3.24
N ALA A 83 -11.71 0.77 -4.15
CA ALA A 83 -11.73 2.07 -4.84
C ALA A 83 -11.89 3.24 -3.88
N ARG A 84 -12.75 3.12 -2.86
CA ARG A 84 -12.92 4.16 -1.84
C ARG A 84 -11.69 4.34 -0.96
N ALA A 85 -11.05 3.24 -0.56
CA ALA A 85 -9.81 3.29 0.21
C ALA A 85 -8.66 3.87 -0.63
N PHE A 86 -8.54 3.49 -1.90
CA PHE A 86 -7.55 4.03 -2.82
C PHE A 86 -7.75 5.52 -3.07
N ASP A 87 -8.97 5.98 -3.34
CA ASP A 87 -9.24 7.41 -3.50
C ASP A 87 -8.86 8.19 -2.24
N THR A 88 -9.25 7.70 -1.06
CA THR A 88 -8.95 8.36 0.21
C THR A 88 -7.46 8.35 0.54
N VAL A 89 -6.76 7.22 0.35
CA VAL A 89 -5.35 7.05 0.70
C VAL A 89 -4.44 7.71 -0.31
N LEU A 90 -4.73 7.60 -1.62
CA LEU A 90 -3.98 8.31 -2.65
C LEU A 90 -4.20 9.82 -2.53
N THR A 91 -5.42 10.26 -2.24
CA THR A 91 -5.65 11.67 -1.92
C THR A 91 -4.84 12.05 -0.68
N ALA A 92 -4.88 11.30 0.42
CA ALA A 92 -4.08 11.63 1.61
C ALA A 92 -2.56 11.60 1.41
N LEU A 93 -2.03 10.77 0.51
CA LEU A 93 -0.59 10.65 0.21
C LEU A 93 -0.10 11.67 -0.82
N PHE A 94 -0.94 12.06 -1.78
CA PHE A 94 -0.56 12.94 -2.89
C PHE A 94 -1.24 14.31 -2.86
N ASP A 95 -2.12 14.55 -1.89
CA ASP A 95 -2.65 15.88 -1.61
C ASP A 95 -1.55 16.71 -0.89
N PRO A 96 -1.06 17.79 -1.51
CA PRO A 96 0.00 18.62 -0.95
C PRO A 96 -0.45 19.45 0.26
N THR A 97 -1.73 19.34 0.67
CA THR A 97 -2.33 20.03 1.81
C THR A 97 -2.74 19.08 2.95
N SER A 98 -2.52 17.77 2.80
CA SER A 98 -2.91 16.82 3.83
C SER A 98 -1.99 16.93 5.05
N ASP A 99 -2.64 17.09 6.21
CA ASP A 99 -2.10 17.23 7.58
C ASP A 99 -1.18 16.07 8.04
N LEU A 100 -0.89 15.10 7.16
CA LEU A 100 0.05 14.01 7.36
C LEU A 100 1.50 14.40 7.09
N MET A 101 1.75 15.53 6.41
CA MET A 101 3.04 16.20 6.52
C MET A 101 3.11 16.82 7.91
N PRO A 102 4.02 16.40 8.82
CA PRO A 102 4.21 17.13 10.06
C PRO A 102 4.53 18.58 9.68
N ASP A 103 3.62 19.48 10.04
CA ASP A 103 3.75 20.90 9.79
C ASP A 103 5.06 21.36 10.43
N ALA A 104 6.09 21.56 9.60
CA ALA A 104 7.37 22.13 10.04
C ALA A 104 7.23 23.62 10.42
N SER A 105 6.00 24.13 10.50
CA SER A 105 5.66 25.53 10.74
C SER A 105 4.81 25.70 12.00
N GLY A 106 4.96 24.83 13.00
CA GLY A 106 4.12 24.91 14.19
C GLY A 106 4.72 24.33 15.46
N SER A 107 5.66 25.05 16.08
CA SER A 107 6.12 24.87 17.48
C SER A 107 7.34 23.99 17.76
N ASP A 108 8.30 23.87 16.84
CA ASP A 108 9.60 23.22 17.11
C ASP A 108 10.69 24.15 17.69
N ALA A 109 10.33 25.40 18.01
CA ALA A 109 11.26 26.37 18.60
C ALA A 109 12.00 25.88 19.88
N PRO A 110 11.35 25.20 20.85
CA PRO A 110 12.08 24.72 22.02
C PRO A 110 12.95 23.49 21.69
N MET A 111 12.51 22.57 20.82
CA MET A 111 13.30 21.37 20.51
C MET A 111 14.54 21.72 19.69
N LEU A 112 14.41 22.63 18.72
CA LEU A 112 15.55 23.15 17.94
C LEU A 112 16.59 23.83 18.84
N ALA A 113 16.14 24.62 19.82
CA ALA A 113 17.03 25.26 20.79
C ALA A 113 17.77 24.23 21.68
N HIS A 114 17.08 23.16 22.08
CA HIS A 114 17.70 22.06 22.84
C HIS A 114 18.70 21.28 21.99
N MET A 115 18.40 21.00 20.72
CA MET A 115 19.33 20.35 19.79
C MET A 115 20.56 21.22 19.54
N GLU A 116 20.40 22.53 19.30
CA GLU A 116 21.53 23.45 19.09
C GLU A 116 22.43 23.54 20.34
N ALA A 117 21.84 23.52 21.55
CA ALA A 117 22.59 23.49 22.80
C ALA A 117 23.35 22.16 22.99
N ALA A 118 22.72 21.03 22.65
CA ALA A 118 23.35 19.71 22.71
C ALA A 118 24.52 19.59 21.72
N VAL A 119 24.36 20.09 20.50
CA VAL A 119 25.44 20.13 19.49
C VAL A 119 26.60 21.01 19.96
N ARG A 120 26.32 22.21 20.50
CA ARG A 120 27.37 23.08 21.06
C ARG A 120 28.10 22.44 22.24
N ARG A 121 27.40 21.70 23.08
CA ARG A 121 28.00 20.97 24.21
C ARG A 121 28.91 19.85 23.72
N ALA A 122 28.43 19.03 22.78
CA ALA A 122 29.22 17.94 22.19
C ALA A 122 30.46 18.46 21.44
N GLN A 123 30.40 19.64 20.81
CA GLN A 123 31.57 20.30 20.22
C GLN A 123 32.58 20.77 21.28
N ARG A 124 32.14 21.28 22.44
CA ARG A 124 33.04 21.65 23.54
C ARG A 124 33.70 20.44 24.21
N GLU A 125 32.95 19.35 24.30
CA GLU A 125 33.43 18.08 24.86
C GLU A 125 34.33 17.31 23.87
N GLY A 126 34.52 17.83 22.63
CA GLY A 126 35.39 17.26 21.61
C GLY A 126 34.80 16.03 20.88
N ASN A 127 33.53 15.72 21.14
CA ASN A 127 32.83 14.56 20.59
C ASN A 127 32.25 14.82 19.19
N LEU A 128 32.18 16.10 18.78
CA LEU A 128 31.83 16.53 17.43
C LEU A 128 32.87 17.53 16.90
N PRO A 129 33.17 17.51 15.59
CA PRO A 129 34.02 18.55 14.99
C PRO A 129 33.35 19.92 15.16
N GLY A 130 34.07 20.87 15.73
CA GLY A 130 33.61 22.25 15.81
C GLY A 130 33.47 22.85 14.41
N CYS A 131 32.47 23.71 14.22
CA CYS A 131 32.36 24.52 13.00
C CYS A 131 33.60 25.40 12.87
N GLN A 132 34.59 24.96 12.10
CA GLN A 132 35.73 25.79 11.69
C GLN A 132 35.22 26.78 10.65
N CYS A 133 34.66 27.89 11.12
CA CYS A 133 34.48 29.07 10.28
C CYS A 133 35.87 29.48 9.79
N HIS A 134 36.12 29.32 8.49
CA HIS A 134 37.28 29.87 7.81
C HIS A 134 37.31 31.39 8.04
N ARG A 135 38.04 31.84 9.06
CA ARG A 135 38.45 33.23 9.22
C ARG A 135 39.55 33.48 8.18
N LYS A 136 39.17 33.80 6.93
CA LYS A 136 40.10 34.46 6.01
C LYS A 136 40.31 35.88 6.55
N GLY A 137 41.57 36.18 6.86
CA GLY A 137 42.03 37.51 7.23
C GLY A 137 42.00 38.50 6.08
#